data_AF-A0A2M7M552-F1
#
_entry.id   AF-A0A2M7M552-F1
#
_cell.length_a   1.000
_cell.length_b   1.000
_cell.length_c   1.000
_cell.angle_alpha   90.00
_cell.angle_beta   90.00
_cell.angle_gamma   90.00
#
_symmetry.space_group_name_H-M   'P 1'
#
loop_
_entity.id
_entity.type
_entity.pdbx_description
1 polymer ?
#
loop_
_entity_poly.entity_id
_entity_poly.type
_entity_poly.pdbx_seq_one_letter_code
_entity_poly.pdbx_strand_id
1 'polypeptide(L)' 'MNKAAIIYFSLTGNTEKIANRIGRKLEAEGKNVERIRLSEEKNHSFLG' A
#
# COMPACT_ATOMS: atom_id res chain seq x y z
N MET A 1 -21.17 4.54 3.70
CA MET A 1 -19.74 4.59 4.10
C MET A 1 -18.89 4.28 2.87
N ASN A 2 -18.17 5.26 2.34
CA ASN A 2 -17.29 5.05 1.18
C ASN A 2 -15.95 4.48 1.66
N LYS A 3 -15.67 3.23 1.31
CA LYS A 3 -14.38 2.57 1.58
C LYS A 3 -13.48 2.68 0.35
N ALA A 4 -12.18 2.82 0.55
CA ALA A 4 -11.18 2.82 -0.51
C ALA A 4 -9.98 1.96 -0.10
N ALA A 5 -9.38 1.24 -1.06
CA ALA A 5 -8.16 0.48 -0.84
C ALA A 5 -7.05 1.02 -1.74
N ILE A 6 -5.84 1.17 -1.18
CA ILE A 6 -4.63 1.55 -1.89
C ILE A 6 -3.67 0.36 -1.82
N ILE A 7 -3.53 -0.35 -2.93
CA ILE A 7 -2.61 -1.47 -3.07
C ILE A 7 -1.37 -0.95 -3.80
N TYR A 8 -0.19 -1.12 -3.20
CA TYR A 8 1.05 -0.60 -3.77
C TYR A 8 2.24 -1.50 -3.48
N PHE A 9 3.21 -1.49 -4.39
CA PHE A 9 4.51 -2.12 -4.22
C PHE A 9 5.60 -1.04 -4.17
N SER A 10 6.59 -1.21 -3.29
CA SER A 10 7.72 -0.28 -3.24
C SER A 10 9.01 -0.96 -2.80
N LEU A 11 10.03 -0.90 -3.68
CA LEU A 11 11.41 -1.30 -3.40
C LEU A 11 12.19 -0.21 -2.65
N THR A 12 11.99 1.06 -3.03
CA THR A 12 12.81 2.20 -2.57
C THR A 12 12.04 3.24 -1.74
N GLY A 13 10.75 3.01 -1.46
CA GLY A 13 9.91 3.87 -0.61
C GLY A 13 9.25 5.06 -1.32
N ASN A 14 9.58 5.35 -2.58
CA ASN A 14 8.92 6.44 -3.33
C ASN A 14 7.43 6.18 -3.55
N THR A 15 7.07 4.95 -3.92
CA THR A 15 5.66 4.54 -4.08
C THR A 15 4.90 4.62 -2.75
N GLU A 16 5.55 4.30 -1.64
CA GLU A 16 4.97 4.40 -0.29
C GLU A 16 4.62 5.85 0.07
N LYS A 17 5.49 6.81 -0.26
CA LYS A 17 5.20 8.25 -0.08
C LYS A 17 3.97 8.69 -0.88
N ILE A 18 3.83 8.20 -2.12
CA ILE A 18 2.68 8.51 -2.98
C ILE A 18 1.41 7.87 -2.43
N ALA A 19 1.44 6.59 -2.07
CA ALA A 19 0.32 5.87 -1.47
C ALA A 19 -0.19 6.56 -0.19
N ASN A 20 0.74 7.02 0.65
CA ASN A 20 0.42 7.78 1.85
C ASN A 20 -0.23 9.13 1.52
N ARG A 21 0.29 9.87 0.53
CA ARG A 21 -0.28 11.16 0.09
C ARG A 21 -1.70 10.99 -0.44
N ILE A 22 -1.95 9.96 -1.25
CA ILE A 22 -3.29 9.66 -1.79
C ILE A 22 -4.24 9.28 -0.67
N GLY A 23 -3.81 8.39 0.23
CA GLY A 23 -4.64 7.95 1.35
C GLY A 23 -5.06 9.10 2.26
N ARG A 24 -4.15 10.04 2.56
CA ARG A 24 -4.48 11.23 3.36
C ARG A 24 -5.55 12.11 2.71
N LYS A 25 -5.52 12.26 1.38
CA LYS A 25 -6.57 13.01 0.67
C LYS A 25 -7.93 12.31 0.78
N LEU A 26 -7.95 11.00 0.59
CA LEU A 26 -9.19 10.21 0.68
C LEU A 26 -9.76 10.18 2.11
N GLU A 27 -8.89 10.09 3.12
CA GLU A 27 -9.27 10.22 4.54
C GLU A 27 -9.87 11.60 4.83
N ALA A 28 -9.28 12.68 4.29
CA ALA A 28 -9.82 14.04 4.42
C ALA A 28 -11.18 14.23 3.72
N GLU A 29 -11.49 13.44 2.69
CA GLU A 29 -12.82 13.37 2.06
C GLU A 29 -13.82 12.51 2.86
N GLY A 30 -13.44 12.02 4.04
CA GLY A 30 -14.29 11.18 4.89
C GLY A 30 -14.39 9.71 4.44
N LYS A 31 -13.47 9.26 3.56
CA LYS A 31 -13.40 7.85 3.16
C LYS A 31 -12.62 7.04 4.18
N ASN A 32 -13.05 5.81 4.39
CA ASN A 32 -12.30 4.84 5.19
C ASN A 32 -11.28 4.15 4.27
N VAL A 33 -9.99 4.39 4.49
CA VAL A 33 -8.91 3.99 3.57
C VAL A 33 -8.07 2.86 4.17
N GLU A 34 -7.96 1.77 3.43
CA GLU A 34 -7.05 0.68 3.72
C GLU A 34 -5.81 0.78 2.82
N ARG A 35 -4.61 0.62 3.39
CA ARG A 35 -3.34 0.67 2.64
C ARG A 35 -2.66 -0.68 2.74
N ILE A 36 -2.48 -1.33 1.59
CA ILE A 36 -1.91 -2.67 1.48
C ILE A 36 -0.59 -2.55 0.72
N ARG A 37 0.51 -2.75 1.45
CA ARG A 37 1.84 -2.85 0.84
C ARG A 37 2.05 -4.28 0.39
N LEU A 38 2.22 -4.48 -0.92
CA LEU A 38 2.73 -5.72 -1.48
C LEU A 38 4.23 -5.80 -1.16
N SER A 39 4.64 -6.91 -0.56
CA SER A 39 6.03 -7.33 -0.44
C SER A 39 6.27 -8.47 -1.43
N GLU A 40 7.47 -8.57 -1.99
CA GLU A 40 7.86 -9.83 -2.65
C GLU A 40 7.75 -10.94 -1.61
N GLU A 41 6.93 -11.96 -1.87
CA GLU A 41 7.09 -13.25 -1.22
C GLU A 41 8.51 -13.70 -1.54
N LYS A 42 9.41 -13.61 -0.56
CA LYS A 42 10.59 -14.46 -0.56
C LYS A 42 10.08 -15.89 -0.42
N ASN A 43 9.77 -16.53 -1.54
CA ASN A 43 9.81 -17.99 -1.64
C ASN A 43 11.25 -18.41 -1.34
N HIS A 44 11.60 -18.47 -0.05
CA HIS A 44 12.80 -19.11 0.46
C HIS A 44 12.58 -20.62 0.42
N SER A 45 12.27 -21.14 -0.77
CA SER A 45 12.21 -22.57 -1.04
C SER A 45 13.64 -23.03 -1.31
N PHE A 46 14.33 -23.33 -0.21
CA PHE A 46 15.18 -24.51 -0.07
C PHE A 46 15.68 -25.15 -1.37
N LEU A 47 16.84 -24.70 -1.85
CA LEU A 47 17.75 -25.43 -2.74
C LEU A 47 19.12 -25.15 -2.11
N GLY A 48 19.85 -26.07 -1.52
CA GLY A 48 20.09 -27.48 -1.83
C GLY A 48 21.58 -27.65 -1.60
#